data_AF-A0A7Y0Z969-F1
#
_entry.id   AF-A0A7Y0Z969-F1
#
_cell.length_a   1.000
_cell.length_b   1.000
_cell.length_c   1.000
_cell.angle_alpha   90.00
_cell.angle_beta   90.00
_cell.angle_gamma   90.00
#
_symmetry.space_group_name_H-M   'P 1'
#
loop_
_entity.id
_entity.type
_entity.pdbx_description
1 polymer ?
#
loop_
_entity_poly.entity_id
_entity_poly.type
_entity_poly.pdbx_seq_one_letter_code
_entity_poly.pdbx_strand_id
1 'polypeptide(L)'
;VRNAQQAYNRALELGAQPVHIPTGPMELNLPAIKGIGGAPLYLIDRYGEGSSIYDIDFVFIEGVDRHPVGAGLKIIDHMTHNVYSGRMAYWANFYEKLFNFRDIRYFDIKGEYTGLTSKAMTAPDGMIRIPLNEESSKGAGQIEEFLMQFNGEGIQHVAFLSDDLIKTWDALKKIG
;
A
#
# COMPACT_ATOMS: atom_id res chain seq x y z
N VAL A 1 -7.65 7.87 7.76
CA VAL A 1 -9.13 7.98 7.73
C VAL A 1 -9.59 9.07 8.69
N ARG A 2 -10.82 9.62 8.57
CA ARG A 2 -11.30 10.69 9.45
C ARG A 2 -11.73 10.22 10.84
N ASN A 3 -12.27 9.00 10.94
CA ASN A 3 -12.68 8.37 12.19
C ASN A 3 -12.41 6.86 12.09
N ALA A 4 -11.48 6.36 12.88
CA ALA A 4 -11.00 4.98 12.83
C ALA A 4 -12.07 3.99 13.28
N GLN A 5 -12.78 4.30 14.37
CA GLN A 5 -13.83 3.43 14.92
C GLN A 5 -14.97 3.22 13.93
N GLN A 6 -15.46 4.30 13.32
CA GLN A 6 -16.54 4.22 12.33
C GLN A 6 -16.10 3.47 11.08
N ALA A 7 -14.90 3.77 10.56
CA ALA A 7 -14.36 3.09 9.38
C ALA A 7 -14.15 1.59 9.64
N TYR A 8 -13.62 1.24 10.82
CA TYR A 8 -13.39 -0.14 11.22
C TYR A 8 -14.70 -0.93 11.34
N ASN A 9 -15.69 -0.40 12.07
CA ASN A 9 -17.00 -1.03 12.21
C ASN A 9 -17.65 -1.26 10.84
N ARG A 10 -17.59 -0.24 9.96
CA ARG A 10 -18.13 -0.34 8.60
C ARG A 10 -17.44 -1.44 7.78
N ALA A 11 -16.11 -1.56 7.88
CA ALA A 11 -15.38 -2.59 7.16
C ALA A 11 -15.80 -4.00 7.63
N LEU A 12 -16.00 -4.20 8.94
CA LEU A 12 -16.48 -5.47 9.50
C LEU A 12 -17.90 -5.81 9.05
N GLU A 13 -18.83 -4.84 9.06
CA GLU A 13 -20.20 -5.02 8.51
C GLU A 13 -20.20 -5.47 7.05
N LEU A 14 -19.22 -5.00 6.27
CA LEU A 14 -19.05 -5.36 4.86
C LEU A 14 -18.30 -6.68 4.65
N GLY A 15 -17.89 -7.36 5.72
CA GLY A 15 -17.27 -8.69 5.71
C GLY A 15 -15.74 -8.68 5.72
N ALA A 16 -15.09 -7.56 6.06
CA ALA A 16 -13.66 -7.55 6.30
C ALA A 16 -13.30 -8.39 7.54
N GLN A 17 -12.13 -9.04 7.51
CA GLN A 17 -11.65 -9.82 8.65
C GLN A 17 -10.84 -8.91 9.59
N PRO A 18 -11.14 -8.89 10.91
CA PRO A 18 -10.38 -8.11 11.87
C PRO A 18 -8.99 -8.72 12.07
N VAL A 19 -8.00 -7.87 12.36
CA VAL A 19 -6.68 -8.28 12.80
C VAL A 19 -6.41 -7.64 14.15
N HIS A 20 -6.18 -8.47 15.16
CA HIS A 20 -5.80 -8.00 16.50
C HIS A 20 -4.28 -7.98 16.63
N ILE A 21 -3.74 -6.86 17.07
CA ILE A 21 -2.32 -6.67 17.33
C ILE A 21 -2.19 -6.35 18.83
N PRO A 22 -1.41 -7.14 19.58
CA PRO A 22 -1.23 -6.89 21.01
C PRO A 22 -0.44 -5.61 21.22
N THR A 23 -0.79 -4.85 22.27
CA THR A 23 -0.16 -3.58 22.63
C THR A 23 0.36 -3.63 24.06
N GLY A 24 1.47 -2.94 24.30
CA GLY A 24 2.03 -2.72 25.62
C GLY A 24 1.23 -1.71 26.45
N PRO A 25 1.60 -1.53 27.73
CA PRO A 25 1.04 -0.48 28.57
C PRO A 25 1.25 0.90 27.93
N MET A 26 0.22 1.73 27.92
CA MET A 26 0.23 3.10 27.37
C MET A 26 0.42 3.21 25.84
N GLU A 27 0.44 2.10 25.11
CA GLU A 27 0.43 2.09 23.64
C GLU A 27 -0.99 2.18 23.07
N LEU A 28 -1.11 2.73 21.87
CA LEU A 28 -2.38 2.85 21.16
C LEU A 28 -2.86 1.51 20.63
N ASN A 29 -4.13 1.19 20.88
CA ASN A 29 -4.81 0.09 20.20
C ASN A 29 -5.28 0.52 18.81
N LEU A 30 -4.48 0.22 17.79
CA LEU A 30 -4.72 0.63 16.40
C LEU A 30 -5.60 -0.40 15.66
N PRO A 31 -6.78 -0.01 15.13
CA PRO A 31 -7.65 -0.95 14.43
C PRO A 31 -7.09 -1.32 13.05
N ALA A 32 -7.08 -2.61 12.74
CA ALA A 32 -6.62 -3.14 11.46
C ALA A 32 -7.54 -4.25 10.93
N ILE A 33 -7.63 -4.34 9.61
CA ILE A 33 -8.28 -5.44 8.90
C ILE A 33 -7.26 -6.23 8.06
N LYS A 34 -7.60 -7.45 7.66
CA LYS A 34 -6.71 -8.27 6.82
C LYS A 34 -6.68 -7.73 5.38
N GLY A 35 -5.48 -7.42 4.89
CA GLY A 35 -5.20 -6.96 3.53
C GLY A 35 -4.45 -8.00 2.69
N ILE A 36 -3.73 -7.53 1.66
CA ILE A 36 -2.96 -8.36 0.71
C ILE A 36 -2.00 -9.30 1.44
N GLY A 37 -1.94 -10.57 1.01
CA GLY A 37 -1.05 -11.57 1.62
C GLY A 37 -1.31 -11.84 3.12
N GLY A 38 -2.41 -11.32 3.68
CA GLY A 38 -2.68 -11.36 5.12
C GLY A 38 -2.06 -10.22 5.93
N ALA A 39 -1.39 -9.26 5.29
CA ALA A 39 -0.81 -8.10 5.96
C ALA A 39 -1.92 -7.25 6.63
N PRO A 40 -1.67 -6.69 7.82
CA PRO A 40 -2.62 -5.77 8.46
C PRO A 40 -2.75 -4.46 7.65
N LEU A 41 -3.99 -4.06 7.36
CA LEU A 41 -4.35 -2.77 6.79
C LEU A 41 -4.96 -1.91 7.91
N TYR A 42 -4.19 -0.93 8.38
CA TYR A 42 -4.58 -0.07 9.50
C TYR A 42 -5.51 1.07 9.09
N LEU A 43 -6.43 1.42 9.98
CA LEU A 43 -7.33 2.56 9.84
C LEU A 43 -6.97 3.62 10.89
N ILE A 44 -6.06 4.53 10.53
CA ILE A 44 -5.54 5.55 11.46
C ILE A 44 -6.28 6.88 11.28
N ASP A 45 -6.76 7.48 12.37
CA ASP A 45 -7.36 8.82 12.43
C ASP A 45 -6.57 9.84 13.26
N ARG A 46 -5.44 9.41 13.84
CA ARG A 46 -4.49 10.26 14.56
C ARG A 46 -3.25 10.53 13.71
N TYR A 47 -3.15 11.73 13.18
CA TYR A 47 -2.05 12.18 12.33
C TYR A 47 -1.83 13.70 12.49
N GLY A 48 -0.62 14.18 12.21
CA GLY A 48 -0.22 15.58 12.40
C GLY A 48 0.65 15.80 13.64
N GLU A 49 1.39 16.91 13.67
CA GLU A 49 2.32 17.23 14.77
C GLU A 49 1.59 17.37 16.11
N GLY A 50 2.13 16.75 17.15
CA GLY A 50 1.60 16.82 18.51
C GLY A 50 0.38 15.93 18.78
N SER A 51 -0.07 15.17 17.78
CA SER A 51 -1.19 14.24 17.90
C SER A 51 -1.03 12.97 17.06
N SER A 52 0.19 12.68 16.59
CA SER A 52 0.44 11.50 15.77
C SER A 52 0.56 10.23 16.62
N ILE A 53 0.43 9.07 15.99
CA ILE A 53 0.72 7.79 16.66
C ILE A 53 2.18 7.71 17.13
N TYR A 54 3.10 8.39 16.43
CA TYR A 54 4.53 8.37 16.75
C TYR A 54 4.86 9.15 18.03
N ASP A 55 4.06 10.17 18.37
CA ASP A 55 4.25 10.95 19.60
C ASP A 55 3.89 10.15 20.86
N ILE A 56 3.14 9.05 20.70
CA ILE A 56 2.62 8.23 21.80
C ILE A 56 3.36 6.90 21.87
N ASP A 57 3.46 6.18 20.75
CA ASP A 57 3.96 4.81 20.71
C ASP A 57 5.49 4.73 20.52
N PHE A 58 6.16 5.86 20.28
CA PHE A 58 7.61 5.91 20.03
C PHE A 58 8.31 6.93 20.93
N VAL A 59 9.59 6.66 21.20
CA VAL A 59 10.50 7.60 21.84
C VAL A 59 11.44 8.15 20.78
N PHE A 60 11.35 9.45 20.51
CA PHE A 60 12.25 10.11 19.55
C PHE A 60 13.70 10.08 20.05
N ILE A 61 14.63 9.87 19.13
CA ILE A 61 16.07 9.91 19.42
C ILE A 61 16.47 11.35 19.71
N GLU A 62 17.12 11.57 20.85
CA GLU A 62 17.57 12.89 21.27
C GLU A 62 18.58 13.48 20.27
N GLY A 63 18.42 14.77 19.95
CA GLY A 63 19.31 15.50 19.05
C GLY A 63 19.16 15.19 17.55
N VAL A 64 18.23 14.30 17.16
CA VAL A 64 17.97 13.95 15.76
C VAL A 64 16.82 14.79 15.19
N ASP A 65 17.00 15.27 13.96
CA ASP A 65 15.93 15.93 13.21
C ASP A 65 14.77 14.95 12.95
N ARG A 66 13.54 15.34 13.33
CA ARG A 66 12.33 14.53 13.18
C ARG A 66 11.76 14.56 11.76
N HIS A 67 12.16 15.53 10.95
CA HIS A 67 11.66 15.73 9.59
C HIS A 67 12.80 15.84 8.58
N PRO A 68 13.69 14.84 8.49
CA PRO A 68 14.83 14.88 7.59
C PRO A 68 14.36 14.94 6.14
N VAL A 69 15.00 15.80 5.34
CA VAL A 69 14.66 15.99 3.91
C VAL A 69 15.06 14.78 3.05
N GLY A 70 16.09 14.05 3.47
CA GLY A 70 16.63 12.90 2.72
C GLY A 70 17.01 13.24 1.27
N ALA A 71 16.69 12.34 0.34
CA ALA A 71 16.88 12.53 -1.10
C ALA A 71 15.72 13.29 -1.80
N GLY A 72 14.87 13.99 -1.04
CA GLY A 72 13.76 14.78 -1.56
C GLY A 72 12.47 14.01 -1.83
N LEU A 73 12.33 12.79 -1.32
CA LEU A 73 11.08 12.02 -1.38
C LEU A 73 10.03 12.65 -0.48
N LYS A 74 8.80 12.84 -0.99
CA LYS A 74 7.75 13.61 -0.30
C LYS A 74 6.71 12.72 0.38
N ILE A 75 6.05 11.89 -0.42
CA ILE A 75 4.95 11.03 0.01
C ILE A 75 4.99 9.72 -0.76
N ILE A 76 4.25 8.72 -0.28
CA ILE A 76 3.94 7.53 -1.06
C ILE A 76 2.93 7.93 -2.13
N ASP A 77 3.26 7.70 -3.40
CA ASP A 77 2.40 8.01 -4.54
C ASP A 77 1.43 6.87 -4.85
N HIS A 78 1.95 5.65 -4.92
CA HIS A 78 1.18 4.42 -5.12
C HIS A 78 1.95 3.19 -4.63
N MET A 79 1.25 2.07 -4.52
CA MET A 79 1.85 0.76 -4.28
C MET A 79 1.08 -0.30 -5.07
N THR A 80 1.78 -1.29 -5.60
CA THR A 80 1.15 -2.33 -6.44
C THR A 80 0.84 -3.59 -5.68
N HIS A 81 -0.13 -4.37 -6.15
CA HIS A 81 -0.27 -5.77 -5.74
C HIS A 81 -0.06 -6.71 -6.91
N ASN A 82 0.87 -7.65 -6.73
CA ASN A 82 0.95 -8.83 -7.59
C ASN A 82 0.06 -9.91 -7.00
N VAL A 83 -0.87 -10.41 -7.82
CA VAL A 83 -1.92 -11.35 -7.40
C VAL A 83 -1.90 -12.57 -8.28
N TYR A 84 -2.38 -13.71 -7.78
CA TYR A 84 -2.48 -14.92 -8.60
C TYR A 84 -3.46 -14.69 -9.76
N SER A 85 -3.24 -15.38 -10.88
CA SER A 85 -4.13 -15.30 -12.05
C SER A 85 -5.60 -15.56 -11.66
N GLY A 86 -6.48 -14.67 -12.09
CA GLY A 86 -7.91 -14.69 -11.77
C GLY A 86 -8.28 -14.02 -10.45
N ARG A 87 -7.31 -13.56 -9.65
CA ARG A 87 -7.56 -12.87 -8.37
C ARG A 87 -7.56 -11.35 -8.50
N MET A 88 -7.30 -10.79 -9.69
CA MET A 88 -7.46 -9.35 -9.91
C MET A 88 -8.88 -8.87 -9.59
N ALA A 89 -9.90 -9.59 -10.04
CA ALA A 89 -11.31 -9.24 -9.75
C ALA A 89 -11.63 -9.31 -8.26
N TYR A 90 -11.04 -10.27 -7.53
CA TYR A 90 -11.21 -10.40 -6.09
C TYR A 90 -10.69 -9.15 -5.35
N TRP A 91 -9.45 -8.72 -5.67
CA TRP A 91 -8.84 -7.56 -5.04
C TRP A 91 -9.47 -6.24 -5.48
N ALA A 92 -9.89 -6.13 -6.75
CA ALA A 92 -10.65 -4.98 -7.21
C ALA A 92 -11.95 -4.81 -6.40
N ASN A 93 -12.74 -5.89 -6.27
CA ASN A 93 -13.97 -5.88 -5.50
C ASN A 93 -13.74 -5.62 -3.99
N PHE A 94 -12.62 -6.09 -3.43
CA PHE A 94 -12.25 -5.76 -2.04
C PHE A 94 -12.15 -4.24 -1.83
N TYR A 95 -11.38 -3.54 -2.67
CA TYR A 95 -11.21 -2.08 -2.56
C TYR A 95 -12.46 -1.30 -2.98
N GLU A 96 -13.18 -1.75 -4.02
CA GLU A 96 -14.44 -1.16 -4.46
C GLU A 96 -15.51 -1.24 -3.34
N LYS A 97 -15.71 -2.42 -2.75
CA LYS A 97 -16.74 -2.63 -1.73
C LYS A 97 -16.42 -1.93 -0.41
N LEU A 98 -15.19 -2.04 0.08
CA LEU A 98 -14.82 -1.53 1.41
C LEU A 98 -14.55 -0.03 1.42
N PHE A 99 -13.94 0.49 0.35
CA PHE A 99 -13.38 1.85 0.33
C PHE A 99 -13.87 2.68 -0.86
N ASN A 100 -14.78 2.15 -1.69
CA ASN A 100 -15.33 2.84 -2.84
C ASN A 100 -14.26 3.28 -3.84
N PHE A 101 -13.21 2.48 -4.01
CA PHE A 101 -12.24 2.67 -5.09
C PHE A 101 -12.93 2.51 -6.44
N ARG A 102 -12.35 3.12 -7.47
CA ARG A 102 -12.81 2.97 -8.85
C ARG A 102 -11.69 2.49 -9.75
N ASP A 103 -12.06 1.70 -10.74
CA ASP A 103 -11.21 1.46 -11.90
C ASP A 103 -11.14 2.73 -12.74
N ILE A 104 -9.93 3.21 -12.97
CA ILE A 104 -9.71 4.33 -13.88
C ILE A 104 -9.09 3.90 -15.20
N ARG A 105 -8.44 2.73 -15.26
CA ARG A 105 -7.73 2.27 -16.44
C ARG A 105 -7.34 0.80 -16.35
N TYR A 106 -7.57 0.11 -17.45
CA TYR A 106 -7.09 -1.25 -17.71
C TYR A 106 -5.91 -1.22 -18.69
N PHE A 107 -4.93 -2.09 -18.46
CA PHE A 107 -3.74 -2.25 -19.29
C PHE A 107 -3.52 -3.73 -19.62
N ASP A 108 -3.27 -4.01 -20.90
CA ASP A 108 -2.80 -5.31 -21.39
C ASP A 108 -1.40 -5.07 -21.97
N ILE A 109 -0.37 -5.47 -21.22
CA ILE A 109 1.05 -5.19 -21.52
C ILE A 109 1.68 -6.46 -22.06
N LYS A 110 2.26 -6.37 -23.26
CA LYS A 110 2.89 -7.51 -23.96
C LYS A 110 4.36 -7.18 -24.20
N GLY A 111 5.24 -7.98 -23.60
CA GLY A 111 6.65 -8.03 -23.95
C GLY A 111 6.89 -8.97 -25.13
N GLU A 112 8.16 -9.18 -25.47
CA GLU A 112 8.58 -10.06 -26.56
C GLU A 112 8.22 -11.55 -26.28
N TYR A 113 8.34 -11.97 -25.02
CA TYR A 113 8.14 -13.37 -24.60
C TYR A 113 7.09 -13.58 -23.49
N THR A 114 6.67 -12.50 -22.82
CA THR A 114 5.79 -12.53 -21.65
C THR A 114 4.75 -11.41 -21.74
N GLY A 115 3.77 -11.39 -20.84
CA GLY A 115 2.81 -10.28 -20.76
C GLY A 115 2.04 -10.30 -19.46
N LEU A 116 1.49 -9.15 -19.08
CA LEU A 116 0.71 -9.02 -17.85
C LEU A 116 -0.53 -8.15 -18.09
N THR A 117 -1.55 -8.42 -17.29
CA THR A 117 -2.74 -7.57 -17.20
C THR A 117 -2.63 -6.71 -15.96
N SER A 118 -3.00 -5.44 -16.05
CA SER A 118 -3.05 -4.53 -14.91
C SER A 118 -4.35 -3.73 -14.85
N LYS A 119 -4.89 -3.56 -13.64
CA LYS A 119 -6.05 -2.70 -13.35
C LYS A 119 -5.65 -1.62 -12.35
N ALA A 120 -5.77 -0.35 -12.72
CA ALA A 120 -5.42 0.77 -11.86
C ALA A 120 -6.62 1.17 -10.97
N MET A 121 -6.54 0.83 -9.69
CA MET A 121 -7.57 1.18 -8.71
C MET A 121 -7.22 2.50 -8.02
N THR A 122 -8.16 3.44 -7.95
CA THR A 122 -7.96 4.75 -7.30
C THR A 122 -9.01 4.98 -6.22
N ALA A 123 -8.58 5.43 -5.04
CA ALA A 123 -9.44 5.82 -3.94
C ALA A 123 -10.23 7.11 -4.25
N PRO A 124 -11.38 7.30 -3.60
CA PRO A 124 -12.18 8.52 -3.79
C PRO A 124 -11.49 9.79 -3.28
N ASP A 125 -10.44 9.68 -2.46
CA ASP A 125 -9.62 10.81 -2.00
C ASP A 125 -8.62 11.31 -3.05
N GLY A 126 -8.45 10.58 -4.15
CA GLY A 126 -7.50 10.92 -5.22
C GLY A 126 -6.03 10.80 -4.83
N MET A 127 -5.72 10.27 -3.64
CA MET A 127 -4.36 10.10 -3.14
C MET A 127 -3.92 8.65 -3.21
N ILE A 128 -4.74 7.71 -2.76
CA ILE A 128 -4.36 6.30 -2.72
C ILE A 128 -4.62 5.65 -4.09
N ARG A 129 -3.56 5.10 -4.68
CA ARG A 129 -3.60 4.37 -5.95
C ARG A 129 -2.97 3.00 -5.80
N ILE A 130 -3.63 1.99 -6.34
CA ILE A 130 -3.25 0.60 -6.22
C ILE A 130 -3.40 -0.10 -7.58
N PRO A 131 -2.33 -0.19 -8.38
CA PRO A 131 -2.32 -1.07 -9.54
C PRO A 131 -2.32 -2.54 -9.12
N LEU A 132 -3.25 -3.31 -9.67
CA LEU A 132 -3.38 -4.75 -9.46
C LEU A 132 -2.84 -5.48 -10.70
N ASN A 133 -1.83 -6.32 -10.53
CA ASN A 133 -1.16 -7.01 -11.63
C ASN A 133 -1.37 -8.53 -11.51
N GLU A 134 -1.74 -9.16 -12.62
CA GLU A 134 -1.75 -10.62 -12.73
C GLU A 134 -1.08 -11.05 -14.05
N GLU A 135 -0.50 -12.23 -14.07
CA GLU A 135 0.18 -12.76 -15.26
C GLU A 135 -0.82 -13.00 -16.39
N SER A 136 -0.42 -12.71 -17.63
CA SER A 136 -1.22 -13.09 -18.80
C SER A 136 -1.14 -14.60 -19.06
N SER A 137 -2.01 -15.12 -19.92
CA SER A 137 -2.07 -16.54 -20.27
C SER A 137 -0.86 -17.08 -21.05
N LYS A 138 0.18 -16.26 -21.29
CA LYS A 138 1.36 -16.63 -22.08
C LYS A 138 2.65 -16.56 -21.24
N GLY A 139 3.09 -17.73 -20.78
CA GLY A 139 4.43 -17.95 -20.22
C GLY A 139 4.61 -17.60 -18.74
N ALA A 140 5.69 -18.09 -18.15
CA ALA A 140 6.13 -17.72 -16.81
C ALA A 140 6.81 -16.34 -16.87
N GLY A 141 6.08 -15.31 -16.50
CA GLY A 141 6.54 -13.92 -16.54
C GLY A 141 6.99 -13.40 -15.18
N GLN A 142 7.21 -12.08 -15.13
CA GLN A 142 7.70 -11.39 -13.94
C GLN A 142 6.73 -11.44 -12.75
N ILE A 143 5.42 -11.65 -13.00
CA ILE A 143 4.43 -11.72 -11.92
C ILE A 143 4.50 -13.10 -11.27
N GLU A 144 4.57 -14.16 -12.05
CA GLU A 144 4.74 -15.52 -11.54
C GLU A 144 6.05 -15.68 -10.76
N GLU A 145 7.17 -15.14 -11.28
CA GLU A 145 8.46 -15.12 -10.58
C GLU A 145 8.34 -14.43 -9.21
N PHE A 146 7.67 -13.27 -9.16
CA PHE A 146 7.43 -12.57 -7.89
C PHE A 146 6.65 -13.45 -6.93
N LEU A 147 5.54 -14.07 -7.35
CA LEU A 147 4.70 -14.88 -6.49
C LEU A 147 5.45 -16.08 -5.92
N MET A 148 6.36 -16.68 -6.70
CA MET A 148 7.23 -17.77 -6.26
C MET A 148 8.28 -17.30 -5.24
N GLN A 149 9.01 -16.22 -5.55
CA GLN A 149 10.08 -15.71 -4.68
C GLN A 149 9.53 -15.07 -3.39
N PHE A 150 8.42 -14.35 -3.48
CA PHE A 150 7.73 -13.74 -2.34
C PHE A 150 6.88 -14.74 -1.56
N ASN A 151 6.68 -15.94 -2.11
CA ASN A 151 5.87 -17.02 -1.53
C ASN A 151 4.41 -16.60 -1.26
N GLY A 152 3.81 -15.87 -2.21
CA GLY A 152 2.43 -15.41 -2.10
C GLY A 152 2.14 -14.12 -2.85
N GLU A 153 0.89 -13.67 -2.72
CA GLU A 153 0.49 -12.34 -3.17
C GLU A 153 1.04 -11.27 -2.24
N GLY A 154 1.37 -10.11 -2.78
CA GLY A 154 2.02 -9.08 -1.98
C GLY A 154 2.21 -7.76 -2.71
N ILE A 155 2.83 -6.83 -2.00
CA ILE A 155 3.25 -5.55 -2.55
C ILE A 155 4.56 -5.76 -3.30
N GLN A 156 4.54 -5.61 -4.62
CA GLN A 156 5.75 -5.76 -5.44
C GLN A 156 6.66 -4.52 -5.34
N HIS A 157 6.10 -3.33 -5.50
CA HIS A 157 6.83 -2.08 -5.33
C HIS A 157 5.98 -0.99 -4.69
N VAL A 158 6.69 0.00 -4.13
CA VAL A 158 6.14 1.23 -3.56
C VAL A 158 6.80 2.39 -4.29
N ALA A 159 5.99 3.30 -4.82
CA ALA A 159 6.45 4.49 -5.49
C ALA A 159 6.41 5.70 -4.55
N PHE A 160 7.43 6.54 -4.64
CA PHE A 160 7.55 7.77 -3.86
C PHE A 160 7.54 8.99 -4.79
N LEU A 161 6.76 10.01 -4.42
CA LEU A 161 6.70 11.26 -5.16
C LEU A 161 7.98 12.09 -4.93
N SER A 162 8.52 12.65 -6.00
CA SER A 162 9.57 13.68 -5.98
C SER A 162 9.21 14.82 -6.92
N ASP A 163 9.47 16.06 -6.49
CA ASP A 163 9.28 17.27 -7.31
C ASP A 163 10.40 17.45 -8.35
N ASP A 164 11.57 16.83 -8.15
CA ASP A 164 12.74 16.90 -9.03
C ASP A 164 13.41 15.52 -9.10
N LEU A 165 12.98 14.73 -10.08
CA LEU A 165 13.41 13.35 -10.23
C LEU A 165 14.91 13.23 -10.53
N ILE A 166 15.50 14.15 -11.30
CA ILE A 166 16.91 14.11 -11.67
C ILE A 166 17.77 14.38 -10.43
N LYS A 167 17.42 15.41 -9.65
CA LYS A 167 18.11 15.70 -8.40
C LYS A 167 17.96 14.57 -7.37
N THR A 168 16.77 13.99 -7.25
CA THR A 168 16.56 12.82 -6.38
C THR A 168 17.41 11.64 -6.84
N TRP A 169 17.53 11.39 -8.14
CA TRP A 169 18.36 10.32 -8.68
C TRP A 169 19.84 10.51 -8.33
N ASP A 170 20.40 11.72 -8.54
CA ASP A 170 21.79 12.03 -8.19
C ASP A 170 22.05 11.83 -6.69
N ALA A 171 21.11 12.27 -5.85
CA ALA A 171 21.22 12.13 -4.39
C ALA A 171 21.16 10.66 -3.93
N LEU A 172 20.26 9.85 -4.50
CA LEU A 172 20.18 8.42 -4.22
C LEU A 172 21.43 7.69 -4.67
N LYS A 173 21.89 7.91 -5.91
CA LYS A 173 23.10 7.28 -6.45
C LYS A 173 24.34 7.54 -5.64
N LYS A 174 24.42 8.69 -4.98
CA LYS A 174 25.53 9.04 -4.10
C LYS A 174 25.60 8.16 -2.85
N ILE A 175 24.49 7.58 -2.40
CA ILE A 175 24.37 6.82 -1.14
C ILE A 175 24.15 5.31 -1.32
N GLY A 176 23.92 4.83 -2.55
CA GLY A 176 23.75 3.40 -2.88
C GLY A 176 22.80 3.16 -4.04
#